data_AF-A0A928ZMV0-F1
#
_entry.id   AF-A0A928ZMV0-F1
#
_cell.length_a   1.000
_cell.length_b   1.000
_cell.length_c   1.000
_cell.angle_alpha   90.00
_cell.angle_beta   90.00
_cell.angle_gamma   90.00
#
_symmetry.space_group_name_H-M   'P 1'
#
loop_
_entity.id
_entity.type
_entity.pdbx_description
1 polymer ?
#
loop_
_entity_poly.entity_id
_entity_poly.type
_entity_poly.pdbx_seq_one_letter_code
_entity_poly.pdbx_strand_id
1 'polypeptide(L)'
;MTTQQLLERITTRDTVLDGKPSIREHNLSVETVLGQLADGETYESLLARYDWLELEDIQACLLYAKRLVQSSPPEPSWEDLAAAIPSIVEKAPYIQLLVLFGSRARGAASRNSDWDFAFLCDEEQRRQYESGGLSFLRIRGILQSIYHLKDEQIDVIEMKDCSDLLAHYIAKEGKILYEQSPGIFDTFKQKKLKTNEELAKDSQRLQAETRQIIAKLKRA
;
A
#
# COMPACT_ATOMS: atom_id res chain seq x y z
N MET A 1 13.18 31.74 -7.04
CA MET A 1 11.90 31.38 -6.40
C MET A 1 12.09 30.22 -5.42
N THR A 2 11.32 30.16 -4.34
CA THR A 2 11.23 28.99 -3.47
C THR A 2 10.29 27.93 -4.07
N THR A 3 10.35 26.69 -3.57
CA THR A 3 9.42 25.60 -3.95
C THR A 3 7.96 26.01 -3.83
N GLN A 4 7.60 26.73 -2.76
CA GLN A 4 6.23 27.19 -2.52
C GLN A 4 5.79 28.20 -3.58
N GLN A 5 6.65 29.17 -3.89
CA GLN A 5 6.38 30.21 -4.91
C GLN A 5 6.22 29.62 -6.32
N LEU A 6 6.93 28.53 -6.65
CA LEU A 6 6.74 27.82 -7.92
C LEU A 6 5.37 27.13 -7.96
N LEU A 7 4.95 26.46 -6.88
CA LEU A 7 3.66 25.78 -6.85
C LEU A 7 2.48 26.74 -6.92
N GLU A 8 2.60 27.96 -6.42
CA GLU A 8 1.58 29.02 -6.53
C GLU A 8 1.30 29.44 -8.00
N ARG A 9 2.21 29.11 -8.92
CA ARG A 9 2.00 29.30 -10.37
C ARG A 9 1.08 28.24 -10.98
N ILE A 10 0.73 27.18 -10.26
CA ILE A 10 -0.25 26.18 -10.70
C ILE A 10 -1.57 26.43 -9.97
N THR A 11 -2.64 26.66 -10.72
CA THR A 11 -3.98 26.89 -10.22
C THR A 11 -4.92 25.77 -10.65
N THR A 12 -5.99 25.55 -9.89
CA THR A 12 -7.09 24.64 -10.24
C THR A 12 -8.38 25.42 -10.16
N ARG A 13 -9.10 25.53 -11.28
CA ARG A 13 -10.40 26.22 -11.34
C ARG A 13 -11.40 25.29 -12.01
N ASP A 14 -12.46 24.90 -11.29
CA ASP A 14 -13.48 23.96 -11.78
C ASP A 14 -14.19 24.41 -13.07
N THR A 15 -14.15 25.71 -13.36
CA THR A 15 -14.77 26.31 -14.55
C THR A 15 -13.86 26.32 -15.79
N VAL A 16 -12.61 25.85 -15.67
CA VAL A 16 -11.59 25.92 -16.73
C VAL A 16 -10.95 24.54 -16.91
N LEU A 17 -10.81 24.08 -18.15
CA LEU A 17 -10.15 22.80 -18.51
C LEU A 17 -10.67 21.59 -17.70
N ASP A 18 -11.96 21.53 -17.40
CA ASP A 18 -12.59 20.48 -16.58
C ASP A 18 -11.93 20.29 -15.20
N GLY A 19 -11.44 21.38 -14.58
CA GLY A 19 -10.79 21.36 -13.27
C GLY A 19 -9.33 20.89 -13.31
N LYS A 20 -8.74 20.73 -14.50
CA LYS A 20 -7.33 20.34 -14.63
C LYS A 20 -6.40 21.42 -14.07
N PRO A 21 -5.27 21.04 -13.43
CA PRO A 21 -4.25 21.99 -13.01
C PRO A 21 -3.70 22.77 -14.19
N SER A 22 -3.71 24.09 -14.10
CA SER A 22 -3.32 25.03 -15.16
C SER A 22 -2.29 26.04 -14.69
N ILE A 23 -1.53 26.59 -15.62
CA ILE A 23 -0.52 27.60 -15.32
C ILE A 23 -1.20 28.97 -15.10
N ARG A 24 -1.09 29.51 -13.89
CA ARG A 24 -1.61 30.81 -13.45
C ARG A 24 -3.08 30.98 -13.87
N GLU A 25 -3.41 32.04 -14.58
CA GLU A 25 -4.76 32.28 -15.09
C GLU A 25 -4.94 31.81 -16.54
N HIS A 26 -3.94 31.13 -17.13
CA HIS A 26 -3.92 30.73 -18.53
C HIS A 26 -4.56 29.36 -18.78
N ASN A 27 -5.13 29.18 -19.97
CA ASN A 27 -5.73 27.91 -20.42
C ASN A 27 -4.68 26.92 -20.96
N LEU A 28 -3.56 26.78 -20.26
CA LEU A 28 -2.52 25.80 -20.56
C LEU A 28 -2.37 24.87 -19.36
N SER A 29 -2.71 23.60 -19.54
CA SER A 29 -2.69 22.63 -18.44
C SER A 29 -1.27 22.12 -18.16
N VAL A 30 -1.03 21.71 -16.91
CA VAL A 30 0.18 20.99 -16.53
C VAL A 30 0.34 19.72 -17.36
N GLU A 31 -0.75 19.01 -17.63
CA GLU A 31 -0.77 17.81 -18.48
C GLU A 31 -0.27 18.10 -19.90
N THR A 32 -0.71 19.22 -20.51
CA THR A 32 -0.28 19.61 -21.86
C THR A 32 1.21 19.88 -21.92
N VAL A 33 1.75 20.63 -20.96
CA VAL A 33 3.20 20.95 -20.92
C VAL A 33 4.01 19.68 -20.72
N LEU A 34 3.63 18.83 -19.77
CA LEU A 34 4.32 17.56 -19.52
C LEU A 34 4.24 16.60 -20.71
N GLY A 35 3.10 16.54 -21.39
CA GLY A 35 2.91 15.75 -22.62
C GLY A 35 3.83 16.22 -23.74
N GLN A 36 3.91 17.53 -23.98
CA GLN A 36 4.82 18.08 -24.99
C GLN A 36 6.28 17.78 -24.68
N LEU A 37 6.71 17.92 -23.42
CA LEU A 37 8.05 17.53 -23.00
C LEU A 37 8.32 16.03 -23.20
N ALA A 38 7.33 15.18 -22.91
CA ALA A 38 7.42 13.74 -23.13
C ALA A 38 7.53 13.37 -24.62
N ASP A 39 6.90 14.14 -25.50
CA ASP A 39 6.99 14.02 -26.97
C ASP A 39 8.31 14.58 -27.53
N GLY A 40 9.20 15.09 -26.67
CA GLY A 40 10.53 15.55 -27.04
C GLY A 40 10.63 17.06 -27.28
N GLU A 41 9.63 17.86 -26.90
CA GLU A 41 9.80 19.31 -26.98
C GLU A 41 10.83 19.85 -25.98
N THR A 42 11.54 20.89 -26.41
CA THR A 42 12.51 21.58 -25.55
C THR A 42 11.85 22.70 -24.74
N TYR A 43 12.55 23.21 -23.73
CA TYR A 43 12.04 24.33 -22.95
C TYR A 43 12.01 25.59 -23.79
N GLU A 44 12.99 25.78 -24.67
CA GLU A 44 13.10 26.95 -25.55
C GLU A 44 11.95 27.02 -26.55
N SER A 45 11.55 25.89 -27.14
CA SER A 45 10.43 25.85 -28.09
C SER A 45 9.07 26.10 -27.41
N LEU A 46 8.90 25.60 -26.18
CA LEU A 46 7.71 25.90 -25.37
C LEU A 46 7.63 27.39 -25.02
N LEU A 47 8.74 27.99 -24.59
CA LEU A 47 8.81 29.42 -24.28
C LEU A 47 8.60 30.28 -25.53
N ALA A 48 9.08 29.84 -26.69
CA ALA A 48 8.86 30.54 -27.96
C ALA A 48 7.43 30.40 -28.50
N ARG A 49 6.70 29.34 -28.11
CA ARG A 49 5.31 29.08 -28.53
C ARG A 49 4.31 29.95 -27.77
N TYR A 50 4.62 30.32 -26.53
CA TYR A 50 3.72 31.06 -25.65
C TYR A 50 4.44 32.30 -25.11
N ASP A 51 4.13 33.47 -25.68
CA ASP A 51 4.79 34.75 -25.34
C ASP A 51 4.73 35.12 -23.85
N TRP A 52 3.77 34.55 -23.10
CA TRP A 52 3.56 34.80 -21.68
C TRP A 52 4.22 33.77 -20.76
N LEU A 53 4.69 32.64 -21.32
CA LEU A 53 5.21 31.51 -20.55
C LEU A 53 6.63 31.82 -20.05
N GLU A 54 6.87 31.55 -18.78
CA GLU A 54 8.19 31.73 -18.15
C GLU A 54 8.82 30.36 -17.84
N LEU A 55 10.14 30.31 -17.71
CA LEU A 55 10.84 29.08 -17.35
C LEU A 55 10.34 28.52 -16.01
N GLU A 56 10.01 29.41 -15.08
CA GLU A 56 9.43 29.11 -13.78
C GLU A 56 8.06 28.42 -13.89
N ASP A 57 7.28 28.64 -14.96
CA ASP A 57 6.03 27.92 -15.20
C ASP A 57 6.29 26.45 -15.57
N ILE A 58 7.32 26.20 -16.38
CA ILE A 58 7.76 24.83 -16.73
C ILE A 58 8.29 24.14 -15.47
N GLN A 59 9.11 24.83 -14.68
CA GLN A 59 9.59 24.32 -13.39
C GLN A 59 8.44 24.02 -12.43
N ALA A 60 7.42 24.87 -12.39
CA ALA A 60 6.22 24.65 -11.58
C ALA A 60 5.45 23.39 -12.02
N CYS A 61 5.31 23.15 -13.33
CA CYS A 61 4.71 21.93 -13.88
C CYS A 61 5.46 20.67 -13.45
N LEU A 62 6.80 20.67 -13.58
CA LEU A 62 7.65 19.56 -13.16
C LEU A 62 7.59 19.32 -11.65
N LEU A 63 7.59 20.39 -10.86
CA LEU A 63 7.50 20.31 -9.40
C LEU A 63 6.11 19.80 -8.96
N TYR A 64 5.05 20.22 -9.64
CA TYR A 64 3.70 19.71 -9.42
C TYR A 64 3.63 18.20 -9.72
N ALA A 65 4.16 17.76 -10.86
CA ALA A 65 4.24 16.34 -11.23
C ALA A 65 5.03 15.53 -10.19
N LYS A 66 6.19 16.04 -9.76
CA LYS A 66 6.99 15.43 -8.70
C LYS A 66 6.17 15.23 -7.43
N ARG A 67 5.41 16.24 -7.00
CA ARG A 67 4.57 16.16 -5.79
C ARG A 67 3.45 15.12 -5.95
N LEU A 68 2.83 15.03 -7.13
CA LEU A 68 1.81 14.01 -7.41
C LEU A 68 2.38 12.60 -7.32
N VAL A 69 3.52 12.33 -7.98
CA VAL A 69 4.18 11.02 -7.93
C VAL A 69 4.65 10.68 -6.51
N GLN A 70 5.17 11.66 -5.77
CA GLN A 70 5.53 11.47 -4.36
C GLN A 70 4.31 11.16 -3.46
N SER A 71 3.15 11.70 -3.80
CA SER A 71 1.91 11.47 -3.04
C SER A 71 1.19 10.16 -3.42
N SER A 72 1.57 9.54 -4.54
CA SER A 72 1.06 8.25 -5.02
C SER A 72 2.22 7.46 -5.62
N PRO A 73 3.15 6.97 -4.77
CA PRO A 73 4.24 6.13 -5.25
C PRO A 73 3.66 4.91 -5.98
N PRO A 74 4.37 4.39 -7.01
CA PRO A 74 3.94 3.16 -7.67
C PRO A 74 3.83 2.05 -6.62
N GLU A 75 2.83 1.18 -6.80
CA GLU A 75 2.67 0.03 -5.93
C GLU A 75 3.94 -0.84 -5.99
N PRO A 76 4.40 -1.41 -4.85
CA PRO A 76 5.61 -2.22 -4.86
C PRO A 76 5.41 -3.46 -5.73
N SER A 77 6.40 -3.74 -6.58
CA SER A 77 6.50 -5.03 -7.27
C SER A 77 6.89 -6.14 -6.28
N TRP A 78 6.81 -7.40 -6.72
CA TRP A 78 7.29 -8.52 -5.91
C TRP A 78 8.79 -8.36 -5.59
N GLU A 79 9.57 -7.88 -6.55
CA GLU A 79 10.99 -7.60 -6.41
C GLU A 79 11.26 -6.50 -5.37
N ASP A 80 10.44 -5.45 -5.35
CA ASP A 80 10.54 -4.38 -4.34
C ASP A 80 10.24 -4.92 -2.94
N LEU A 81 9.21 -5.78 -2.80
CA LEU A 81 8.90 -6.42 -1.53
C LEU A 81 10.07 -7.25 -1.01
N ALA A 82 10.65 -8.08 -1.89
CA ALA A 82 11.78 -8.94 -1.55
C ALA A 82 13.05 -8.14 -1.21
N ALA A 83 13.32 -7.06 -1.94
CA ALA A 83 14.47 -6.20 -1.71
C ALA A 83 14.43 -5.48 -0.36
N ALA A 84 13.24 -5.21 0.19
CA ALA A 84 13.07 -4.49 1.43
C ALA A 84 13.17 -5.36 2.70
N ILE A 85 13.21 -6.69 2.55
CA ILE A 85 13.25 -7.64 3.67
C ILE A 85 14.39 -7.36 4.67
N PRO A 86 15.64 -7.08 4.25
CA PRO A 86 16.71 -6.76 5.21
C PRO A 86 16.35 -5.60 6.13
N SER A 87 15.75 -4.53 5.60
CA SER A 87 15.33 -3.36 6.39
C SER A 87 14.15 -3.67 7.32
N ILE A 88 13.27 -4.59 6.93
CA ILE A 88 12.18 -5.07 7.80
C ILE A 88 12.74 -5.85 8.97
N VAL A 89 13.65 -6.81 8.71
CA VAL A 89 14.27 -7.64 9.75
C VAL A 89 15.16 -6.81 10.68
N GLU A 90 15.84 -5.78 10.16
CA GLU A 90 16.59 -4.85 11.00
C GLU A 90 15.68 -4.10 12.00
N LYS A 91 14.51 -3.62 11.55
CA LYS A 91 13.56 -2.88 12.39
C LYS A 91 12.69 -3.79 13.28
N ALA A 92 12.51 -5.04 12.88
CA ALA A 92 11.70 -6.06 13.55
C ALA A 92 12.42 -7.43 13.55
N PRO A 93 13.51 -7.56 14.32
CA PRO A 93 14.35 -8.78 14.31
C PRO A 93 13.67 -10.00 14.92
N TYR A 94 12.56 -9.79 15.64
CA TYR A 94 11.72 -10.82 16.23
C TYR A 94 10.74 -11.45 15.22
N ILE A 95 10.64 -10.96 13.98
CA ILE A 95 9.85 -11.66 12.95
C ILE A 95 10.52 -12.99 12.61
N GLN A 96 9.73 -14.06 12.62
CA GLN A 96 10.15 -15.41 12.21
C GLN A 96 9.66 -15.77 10.81
N LEU A 97 8.48 -15.24 10.42
CA LEU A 97 7.86 -15.49 9.13
C LEU A 97 7.07 -14.25 8.71
N LEU A 98 7.18 -13.86 7.44
CA LEU A 98 6.35 -12.87 6.78
C LEU A 98 5.83 -13.44 5.46
N VAL A 99 4.52 -13.38 5.25
CA VAL A 99 3.82 -13.96 4.11
C VAL A 99 2.91 -12.91 3.51
N LEU A 100 2.97 -12.74 2.19
CA LEU A 100 1.95 -12.04 1.42
C LEU A 100 0.83 -13.03 1.12
N PHE A 101 -0.42 -12.68 1.42
CA PHE A 101 -1.58 -13.51 1.08
C PHE A 101 -2.63 -12.70 0.31
N GLY A 102 -3.83 -13.27 0.14
CA GLY A 102 -4.96 -12.56 -0.45
C GLY A 102 -4.88 -12.38 -1.97
N SER A 103 -5.49 -11.30 -2.46
CA SER A 103 -5.70 -11.09 -3.90
C SER A 103 -4.38 -10.91 -4.68
N ARG A 104 -3.42 -10.20 -4.07
CA ARG A 104 -2.10 -9.91 -4.66
C ARG A 104 -1.22 -11.15 -4.72
N ALA A 105 -1.22 -11.97 -3.68
CA ALA A 105 -0.51 -13.26 -3.70
C ALA A 105 -1.02 -14.17 -4.84
N ARG A 106 -2.33 -14.23 -5.05
CA ARG A 106 -2.98 -15.02 -6.11
C ARG A 106 -2.83 -14.46 -7.53
N GLY A 107 -2.42 -13.19 -7.68
CA GLY A 107 -2.43 -12.51 -8.98
C GLY A 107 -3.83 -12.15 -9.49
N ALA A 108 -4.83 -12.08 -8.61
CA ALA A 108 -6.20 -11.70 -8.92
C ALA A 108 -6.55 -10.28 -8.43
N ALA A 109 -5.54 -9.49 -8.06
CA ALA A 109 -5.69 -8.16 -7.53
C ALA A 109 -6.16 -7.15 -8.59
N SER A 110 -6.97 -6.20 -8.15
CA SER A 110 -7.32 -4.99 -8.91
C SER A 110 -6.48 -3.81 -8.41
N ARG A 111 -6.55 -2.66 -9.10
CA ARG A 111 -5.85 -1.43 -8.67
C ARG A 111 -6.24 -0.93 -7.27
N ASN A 112 -7.41 -1.30 -6.78
CA ASN A 112 -7.91 -0.88 -5.47
C ASN A 112 -7.75 -1.98 -4.41
N SER A 113 -7.11 -3.10 -4.75
CA SER A 113 -6.88 -4.18 -3.80
C SER A 113 -5.86 -3.74 -2.75
N ASP A 114 -6.12 -4.06 -1.50
CA ASP A 114 -5.19 -3.94 -0.39
C ASP A 114 -4.01 -4.93 -0.50
N TRP A 115 -3.02 -4.70 0.35
CA TRP A 115 -1.88 -5.56 0.57
C TRP A 115 -2.06 -6.31 1.89
N ASP A 116 -2.29 -7.61 1.78
CA ASP A 116 -2.52 -8.50 2.92
C ASP A 116 -1.22 -9.18 3.37
N PHE A 117 -0.73 -8.81 4.55
CA PHE A 117 0.47 -9.43 5.14
C PHE A 117 0.11 -10.24 6.38
N ALA A 118 0.65 -11.45 6.45
CA ALA A 118 0.55 -12.30 7.63
C ALA A 118 1.94 -12.55 8.20
N PHE A 119 2.09 -12.50 9.52
CA PHE A 119 3.39 -12.69 10.16
C PHE A 119 3.34 -13.60 11.40
N LEU A 120 4.50 -14.16 11.75
CA LEU A 120 4.77 -14.82 13.03
C LEU A 120 5.98 -14.17 13.68
N CYS A 121 5.96 -14.08 15.02
CA CYS A 121 7.03 -13.50 15.81
C CYS A 121 7.53 -14.48 16.88
N ASP A 122 8.81 -14.32 17.22
CA ASP A 122 9.38 -14.81 18.47
C ASP A 122 8.93 -13.88 19.61
N GLU A 123 8.03 -14.37 20.46
CA GLU A 123 7.44 -13.58 21.55
C GLU A 123 8.45 -13.21 22.63
N GLU A 124 9.49 -14.02 22.84
CA GLU A 124 10.52 -13.72 23.84
C GLU A 124 11.42 -12.58 23.37
N GLN A 125 11.83 -12.63 22.09
CA GLN A 125 12.57 -11.54 21.46
C GLN A 125 11.70 -10.28 21.37
N ARG A 126 10.43 -10.41 20.96
CA ARG A 126 9.49 -9.28 20.79
C ARG A 126 9.37 -8.44 22.07
N ARG A 127 9.34 -9.06 23.25
CA ARG A 127 9.29 -8.37 24.56
C ARG A 127 10.47 -7.42 24.80
N GLN A 128 11.61 -7.64 24.15
CA GLN A 128 12.78 -6.75 24.26
C GLN A 128 12.62 -5.46 23.46
N TYR A 129 11.79 -5.49 22.41
CA TYR A 129 11.54 -4.35 21.52
C TYR A 129 10.23 -3.64 21.85
N GLU A 130 9.23 -4.37 22.34
CA GLU A 130 7.88 -3.88 22.58
C GLU A 130 7.56 -3.87 24.08
N SER A 131 7.68 -2.70 24.70
CA SER A 131 7.37 -2.46 26.11
C SER A 131 5.93 -1.95 26.30
N GLY A 132 4.93 -2.78 25.94
CA GLY A 132 3.50 -2.53 26.16
C GLY A 132 2.87 -1.40 25.32
N GLY A 133 1.52 -1.36 25.24
CA GLY A 133 0.76 -0.33 24.49
C GLY A 133 0.25 -0.80 23.11
N LEU A 134 0.25 0.11 22.11
CA LEU A 134 -0.17 -0.12 20.71
C LEU A 134 0.82 -1.01 19.92
N SER A 135 1.48 -1.95 20.59
CA SER A 135 2.61 -2.69 20.04
C SER A 135 2.21 -3.64 18.89
N PHE A 136 0.95 -4.06 18.85
CA PHE A 136 0.36 -4.78 17.70
C PHE A 136 0.43 -4.00 16.37
N LEU A 137 0.50 -2.66 16.42
CA LEU A 137 0.62 -1.81 15.23
C LEU A 137 2.05 -1.65 14.73
N ARG A 138 3.06 -2.13 15.47
CA ARG A 138 4.46 -1.86 15.14
C ARG A 138 4.87 -2.45 13.80
N ILE A 139 4.58 -3.72 13.56
CA ILE A 139 4.87 -4.37 12.27
C ILE A 139 4.12 -3.66 11.15
N ARG A 140 2.84 -3.35 11.35
CA ARG A 140 2.05 -2.57 10.39
C ARG A 140 2.73 -1.26 10.02
N GLY A 141 3.15 -0.47 11.01
CA GLY A 141 3.86 0.80 10.78
C GLY A 141 5.21 0.63 10.07
N ILE A 142 5.95 -0.43 10.39
CA ILE A 142 7.21 -0.76 9.69
C ILE A 142 6.94 -1.05 8.22
N LEU A 143 6.02 -1.97 7.91
CA LEU A 143 5.68 -2.35 6.53
C LEU A 143 5.13 -1.15 5.77
N GLN A 144 4.24 -0.37 6.38
CA GLN A 144 3.68 0.85 5.80
C GLN A 144 4.78 1.85 5.41
N SER A 145 5.73 2.10 6.31
CA SER A 145 6.82 3.06 6.07
C SER A 145 7.79 2.59 4.99
N ILE A 146 8.07 1.29 4.91
CA ILE A 146 9.05 0.70 3.99
C ILE A 146 8.46 0.55 2.59
N TYR A 147 7.21 0.09 2.50
CA TYR A 147 6.52 -0.10 1.22
C TYR A 147 5.77 1.14 0.74
N HIS A 148 5.81 2.23 1.51
CA HIS A 148 5.13 3.49 1.19
C HIS A 148 3.62 3.31 0.91
N LEU A 149 2.98 2.40 1.66
CA LEU A 149 1.55 2.10 1.51
C LEU A 149 0.70 3.07 2.34
N LYS A 150 -0.48 3.44 1.83
CA LYS A 150 -1.47 4.21 2.61
C LYS A 150 -2.15 3.31 3.64
N ASP A 151 -2.76 3.91 4.65
CA ASP A 151 -3.45 3.17 5.73
C ASP A 151 -4.55 2.24 5.21
N GLU A 152 -5.28 2.68 4.19
CA GLU A 152 -6.35 1.93 3.52
C GLU A 152 -5.86 0.83 2.58
N GLN A 153 -4.55 0.80 2.27
CA GLN A 153 -3.96 -0.13 1.32
C GLN A 153 -3.23 -1.29 2.00
N ILE A 154 -3.18 -1.35 3.33
CA ILE A 154 -2.39 -2.35 4.05
C ILE A 154 -3.22 -2.99 5.18
N ASP A 155 -3.35 -4.31 5.11
CA ASP A 155 -3.85 -5.14 6.21
C ASP A 155 -2.72 -6.05 6.71
N VAL A 156 -2.56 -6.12 8.03
CA VAL A 156 -1.47 -6.86 8.67
C VAL A 156 -2.01 -7.68 9.81
N ILE A 157 -1.87 -8.99 9.71
CA ILE A 157 -2.46 -9.95 10.63
C ILE A 157 -1.37 -10.82 11.25
N GLU A 158 -1.44 -10.98 12.57
CA GLU A 158 -0.60 -11.95 13.27
C GLU A 158 -1.23 -13.34 13.13
N MET A 159 -0.47 -14.30 12.58
CA MET A 159 -0.98 -15.65 12.30
C MET A 159 -1.39 -16.42 13.58
N LYS A 160 -0.86 -16.03 14.74
CA LYS A 160 -1.21 -16.60 16.04
C LYS A 160 -2.67 -16.32 16.43
N ASP A 161 -3.18 -15.15 16.05
CA ASP A 161 -4.49 -14.63 16.49
C ASP A 161 -5.54 -14.66 15.36
N CYS A 162 -5.20 -15.23 14.19
CA CYS A 162 -6.10 -15.29 13.06
C CYS A 162 -7.14 -16.43 13.19
N SER A 163 -8.32 -16.22 12.61
CA SER A 163 -9.35 -17.26 12.55
C SER A 163 -8.86 -18.49 11.76
N ASP A 164 -9.37 -19.67 12.09
CA ASP A 164 -9.01 -20.89 11.37
C ASP A 164 -9.28 -20.84 9.86
N LEU A 165 -10.32 -20.13 9.44
CA LEU A 165 -10.64 -19.92 8.03
C LEU A 165 -9.56 -19.07 7.34
N LEU A 166 -9.16 -17.98 7.99
CA LEU A 166 -8.10 -17.11 7.48
C LEU A 166 -6.74 -17.82 7.49
N ALA A 167 -6.42 -18.56 8.55
CA ALA A 167 -5.23 -19.40 8.65
C ALA A 167 -5.16 -20.40 7.49
N HIS A 168 -6.29 -21.00 7.12
CA HIS A 168 -6.37 -21.88 5.96
C HIS A 168 -6.03 -21.15 4.65
N TYR A 169 -6.60 -19.97 4.40
CA TYR A 169 -6.31 -19.21 3.18
C TYR A 169 -4.86 -18.75 3.12
N ILE A 170 -4.29 -18.28 4.23
CA ILE A 170 -2.86 -17.96 4.34
C ILE A 170 -2.03 -19.20 4.00
N ALA A 171 -2.35 -20.36 4.58
CA ALA A 171 -1.63 -21.60 4.31
C ALA A 171 -1.75 -22.06 2.84
N LYS A 172 -2.92 -21.89 2.23
CA LYS A 172 -3.20 -22.36 0.87
C LYS A 172 -2.62 -21.45 -0.21
N GLU A 173 -2.69 -20.14 -0.02
CA GLU A 173 -2.47 -19.14 -1.07
C GLU A 173 -1.29 -18.21 -0.78
N GLY A 174 -0.75 -18.23 0.45
CA GLY A 174 0.31 -17.35 0.88
C GLY A 174 1.63 -17.59 0.16
N LYS A 175 2.32 -16.50 -0.15
CA LYS A 175 3.69 -16.45 -0.67
C LYS A 175 4.64 -15.97 0.41
N ILE A 176 5.69 -16.74 0.68
CA ILE A 176 6.72 -16.40 1.67
C ILE A 176 7.49 -15.19 1.14
N LEU A 177 7.51 -14.13 1.93
CA LEU A 177 8.39 -12.97 1.72
C LEU A 177 9.69 -13.11 2.54
N TYR A 178 9.56 -13.60 3.77
CA TYR A 178 10.69 -13.85 4.65
C TYR A 178 10.40 -15.03 5.55
N GLU A 179 11.41 -15.86 5.76
CA GLU A 179 11.37 -16.99 6.69
C GLU A 179 12.74 -17.07 7.37
N GLN A 180 12.76 -16.93 8.70
CA GLN A 180 13.98 -16.90 9.49
C GLN A 180 14.70 -18.26 9.47
N SER A 181 13.93 -19.35 9.48
CA SER A 181 14.43 -20.73 9.42
C SER A 181 13.57 -21.54 8.46
N PRO A 182 14.16 -22.27 7.49
CA PRO A 182 13.40 -23.06 6.53
C PRO A 182 12.37 -24.00 7.19
N GLY A 183 11.12 -23.99 6.69
CA GLY A 183 10.08 -24.94 7.10
C GLY A 183 9.12 -24.46 8.20
N ILE A 184 9.24 -23.22 8.66
CA ILE A 184 8.26 -22.58 9.55
C ILE A 184 6.90 -22.52 8.85
N PHE A 185 6.87 -22.06 7.60
CA PHE A 185 5.62 -21.95 6.85
C PHE A 185 5.04 -23.32 6.48
N ASP A 186 5.87 -24.31 6.17
CA ASP A 186 5.40 -25.66 5.90
C ASP A 186 4.75 -26.29 7.15
N THR A 187 5.35 -26.08 8.31
CA THR A 187 4.75 -26.50 9.60
C THR A 187 3.41 -25.82 9.83
N PHE A 188 3.30 -24.52 9.52
CA PHE A 188 2.05 -23.78 9.58
C PHE A 188 0.99 -24.37 8.63
N LYS A 189 1.37 -24.64 7.37
CA LYS A 189 0.49 -25.26 6.37
C LYS A 189 -0.05 -26.60 6.82
N GLN A 190 0.81 -27.48 7.31
CA GLN A 190 0.43 -28.81 7.79
C GLN A 190 -0.60 -28.74 8.92
N LYS A 191 -0.50 -27.73 9.80
CA LYS A 191 -1.42 -27.54 10.93
C LYS A 191 -2.74 -26.86 10.55
N LYS A 192 -2.73 -25.98 9.54
CA LYS A 192 -3.84 -25.07 9.25
C LYS A 192 -4.57 -25.34 7.93
N LEU A 193 -4.04 -26.20 7.06
CA LEU A 193 -4.80 -26.66 5.89
C LEU A 193 -5.96 -27.55 6.32
N LYS A 194 -7.17 -27.06 6.10
CA LYS A 194 -8.43 -27.79 6.30
C LYS A 194 -8.96 -28.34 4.98
N THR A 195 -9.80 -29.36 5.07
CA THR A 195 -10.59 -29.90 3.96
C THR A 195 -11.74 -28.96 3.60
N ASN A 196 -12.28 -29.09 2.38
CA ASN A 196 -13.43 -28.29 1.92
C ASN A 196 -14.67 -28.46 2.82
N GLU A 197 -14.88 -29.65 3.38
CA GLU A 197 -16.01 -29.92 4.28
C GLU A 197 -15.88 -29.19 5.63
N GLU A 198 -14.68 -29.16 6.19
CA GLU A 198 -14.38 -28.42 7.43
C GLU A 198 -14.56 -26.91 7.22
N LEU A 199 -14.12 -26.38 6.07
CA LEU A 199 -14.26 -24.97 5.70
C LEU A 199 -15.72 -24.56 5.52
N ALA A 200 -16.54 -25.42 4.91
CA ALA A 200 -17.96 -25.17 4.73
C ALA A 200 -18.68 -25.06 6.08
N LYS A 201 -18.36 -25.95 7.03
CA LYS A 201 -18.90 -25.93 8.40
C LYS A 201 -18.48 -24.67 9.16
N ASP A 202 -17.20 -24.30 9.09
CA ASP A 202 -16.69 -23.09 9.74
C ASP A 202 -17.34 -21.81 9.19
N SER A 203 -17.48 -21.72 7.86
CA SER A 203 -18.14 -20.58 7.22
C SER A 203 -19.62 -20.46 7.60
N GLN A 204 -20.35 -21.58 7.64
CA GLN A 204 -21.74 -21.60 8.08
C GLN A 204 -21.90 -21.16 9.55
N ARG A 205 -21.01 -21.63 10.43
CA ARG A 205 -20.98 -21.23 11.84
C ARG A 205 -20.75 -19.72 12.00
N LEU A 206 -19.72 -19.17 11.33
CA LEU A 206 -19.39 -17.74 11.40
C LEU A 206 -20.55 -16.86 10.91
N GLN A 207 -21.21 -17.26 9.83
CA GLN A 207 -22.38 -16.57 9.29
C GLN A 207 -23.56 -16.61 10.27
N ALA A 208 -23.81 -17.74 10.93
CA ALA A 208 -24.87 -17.88 11.91
C ALA A 208 -24.63 -16.99 13.15
N GLU A 209 -23.41 -16.98 13.67
CA GLU A 209 -23.01 -16.15 14.81
C GLU A 209 -23.12 -14.65 14.50
N THR A 210 -22.61 -14.24 13.34
CA THR A 210 -22.68 -12.84 12.88
C THR A 210 -24.14 -12.40 12.73
N ARG A 211 -25.01 -13.23 12.14
CA ARG A 211 -26.45 -12.95 12.03
C ARG A 211 -27.11 -12.79 13.40
N GLN A 212 -26.77 -13.63 14.37
CA GLN A 212 -27.28 -13.50 15.73
C GLN A 212 -26.84 -12.19 16.40
N ILE A 213 -25.57 -11.80 16.25
CA ILE A 213 -25.05 -10.55 16.80
C ILE A 213 -25.75 -9.34 16.18
N ILE A 214 -25.86 -9.30 14.84
CA ILE A 214 -26.58 -8.23 14.13
C ILE A 214 -28.05 -8.17 14.58
N ALA A 215 -28.71 -9.32 14.76
CA ALA A 215 -30.10 -9.36 15.23
C ALA A 215 -30.26 -8.85 16.67
N LYS A 216 -29.27 -9.07 17.54
CA LYS A 216 -29.26 -8.51 18.90
C LYS A 216 -29.03 -7.00 18.89
N LEU A 217 -28.09 -6.51 18.08
CA LEU A 217 -27.80 -5.08 17.95
C LEU A 217 -28.97 -4.29 17.35
N LYS A 218 -29.77 -4.89 16.45
CA LYS A 218 -30.98 -4.26 15.89
C LYS A 218 -32.17 -4.18 16.87
N ARG A 219 -32.08 -4.87 18.02
CA ARG A 219 -33.14 -4.90 19.05
C ARG A 219 -32.79 -4.06 20.28
N ALA A 220 -31.58 -3.50 20.34
CA ALA A 220 -31.11 -2.56 21.36
C ALA A 220 -31.29 -1.12 20.84
#